data_AF-A0A8T4JA29-F1
#
_entry.id   AF-A0A8T4JA29-F1
#
_cell.length_a   1.000
_cell.length_b   1.000
_cell.length_c   1.000
_cell.angle_alpha   90.00
_cell.angle_beta   90.00
_cell.angle_gamma   90.00
#
_symmetry.space_group_name_H-M   'P 1'
#
loop_
_entity.id
_entity.type
_entity.pdbx_description
1 polymer ?
#
loop_
_entity_poly.entity_id
_entity_poly.type
_entity_poly.pdbx_seq_one_letter_code
_entity_poly.pdbx_strand_id
1 'polypeptide(L)'
;NLIHIYFVDEVANNRNLSVDYVTELATGEYFLGSEAFEAGLVDELGGFEEAIAYIEDAENITADPVWLETEESFFEQLASLQVTINAPIPETGLQIKT
;
A
#
# COMPACT_ATOMS: atom_id res chain seq x y z
N ASN A 1 18.25 -13.14 -12.91
CA ASN A 1 16.79 -12.94 -13.04
C ASN A 1 16.60 -11.55 -13.64
N LEU A 2 15.99 -11.43 -14.83
CA LEU A 2 15.92 -10.15 -15.56
C LEU A 2 15.07 -9.10 -14.81
N ILE A 3 13.98 -9.53 -14.18
CA ILE A 3 13.07 -8.65 -13.41
C ILE A 3 13.79 -8.04 -12.21
N HIS A 4 14.63 -8.85 -11.53
CA HIS A 4 15.41 -8.39 -10.39
C HIS A 4 16.40 -7.28 -10.77
N ILE A 5 17.16 -7.47 -11.85
CA ILE A 5 18.15 -6.48 -12.32
C ILE A 5 17.45 -5.18 -12.68
N TYR A 6 16.36 -5.27 -13.45
CA TYR A 6 15.55 -4.10 -13.81
C TYR A 6 15.06 -3.34 -12.56
N PHE A 7 14.57 -4.05 -11.54
CA PHE A 7 14.10 -3.42 -10.31
C PHE A 7 15.22 -2.69 -9.57
N VAL A 8 16.39 -3.32 -9.42
CA VAL A 8 17.56 -2.70 -8.78
C VAL A 8 18.01 -1.45 -9.52
N ASP A 9 18.09 -1.51 -10.86
CA ASP A 9 18.48 -0.38 -11.69
C ASP A 9 17.48 0.78 -11.58
N GLU A 10 16.18 0.50 -11.61
CA GLU A 10 15.13 1.53 -11.44
C GLU A 10 15.20 2.19 -10.06
N VAL A 11 15.37 1.42 -8.98
CA VAL A 11 15.49 1.99 -7.63
C VAL A 11 16.74 2.87 -7.53
N ALA A 12 17.89 2.40 -8.03
CA ALA A 12 19.13 3.17 -8.04
C ALA A 12 18.97 4.50 -8.78
N ASN A 13 18.36 4.48 -9.97
CA ASN A 13 18.14 5.69 -10.76
C ASN A 13 17.19 6.68 -10.08
N ASN A 14 16.04 6.21 -9.57
CA ASN A 14 15.04 7.10 -8.98
C ASN A 14 15.46 7.66 -7.62
N ARG A 15 16.26 6.91 -6.83
CA ARG A 15 16.80 7.36 -5.55
C ARG A 15 18.15 8.06 -5.67
N ASN A 16 18.71 8.14 -6.88
CA ASN A 16 20.06 8.66 -7.14
C ASN A 16 21.13 7.97 -6.27
N LEU A 17 21.02 6.65 -6.15
CA LEU A 17 21.96 5.77 -5.44
C LEU A 17 22.80 4.97 -6.44
N SER A 18 23.94 4.43 -6.03
CA SER A 18 24.71 3.54 -6.90
C SER A 18 24.04 2.18 -7.02
N VAL A 19 24.09 1.59 -8.22
CA VAL A 19 23.56 0.24 -8.48
C VAL A 19 24.21 -0.80 -7.55
N ASP A 20 25.52 -0.67 -7.29
CA ASP A 20 26.24 -1.57 -6.37
C ASP A 20 25.67 -1.49 -4.95
N TYR A 21 25.40 -0.28 -4.45
CA TYR A 21 24.82 -0.09 -3.11
C TYR A 21 23.40 -0.65 -3.02
N VAL A 22 22.55 -0.37 -4.02
CA VAL A 22 21.18 -0.92 -4.04
C VAL A 22 21.20 -2.44 -4.18
N THR A 23 22.18 -3.01 -4.89
CA THR A 23 22.37 -4.46 -4.98
C THR A 23 22.69 -5.07 -3.61
N GLU A 24 23.50 -4.40 -2.79
CA GLU A 24 23.78 -4.84 -1.41
C GLU A 24 22.52 -4.80 -0.53
N LEU A 25 21.64 -3.81 -0.74
CA LEU A 25 20.38 -3.67 -0.01
C LEU A 25 19.29 -4.66 -0.50
N ALA A 26 19.38 -5.17 -1.73
CA ALA A 26 18.38 -6.02 -2.37
C ALA A 26 18.42 -7.49 -1.88
N THR A 27 18.39 -7.71 -0.56
CA THR A 27 18.46 -9.04 0.07
C THR A 27 17.10 -9.76 0.11
N GLY A 28 16.01 -9.01 -0.07
CA GLY A 28 14.63 -9.50 0.10
C GLY A 28 14.13 -9.45 1.54
N GLU A 29 14.91 -8.87 2.46
CA GLU A 29 14.50 -8.58 3.83
C GLU A 29 13.71 -7.27 3.91
N TYR A 30 12.98 -7.09 5.01
CA TYR A 30 12.26 -5.85 5.29
C TYR A 30 13.14 -4.90 6.11
N PHE A 31 12.92 -3.60 5.94
CA PHE A 31 13.56 -2.55 6.71
C PHE A 31 12.54 -1.89 7.63
N LEU A 32 12.97 -1.51 8.83
CA LEU A 32 12.24 -0.52 9.63
C LEU A 32 12.31 0.84 8.92
N GLY A 33 11.32 1.70 9.17
CA GLY A 33 11.28 3.04 8.54
C GLY A 33 12.59 3.81 8.76
N SER A 34 13.14 3.79 9.97
CA SER A 34 14.41 4.45 10.29
C SER A 34 15.60 3.88 9.50
N GLU A 35 15.65 2.57 9.30
CA GLU A 35 16.73 1.92 8.54
C GLU A 35 16.61 2.26 7.05
N ALA A 36 15.37 2.30 6.52
CA ALA A 36 15.12 2.72 5.14
C ALA A 36 15.49 4.19 4.91
N PHE A 37 15.29 5.06 5.91
CA PHE A 37 15.69 6.46 5.85
C PHE A 37 17.22 6.59 5.84
N GLU A 38 17.91 5.88 6.73
CA GLU A 38 19.39 5.85 6.75
C GLU A 38 19.98 5.28 5.46
N ALA A 39 19.32 4.30 4.85
CA ALA A 39 19.71 3.71 3.56
C ALA A 39 19.32 4.57 2.34
N GLY A 40 18.65 5.71 2.54
CA GLY A 40 18.21 6.60 1.46
C GLY A 40 17.08 6.03 0.60
N LEU A 41 16.37 5.00 1.08
CA LEU A 41 15.22 4.39 0.39
C LEU A 41 13.93 5.19 0.57
N VAL A 42 13.85 6.01 1.63
CA VAL A 42 12.76 6.97 1.87
C VAL A 42 13.33 8.36 2.16
N ASP A 43 12.52 9.40 1.96
CA ASP A 43 12.96 10.80 2.08
C ASP A 43 12.81 11.37 3.48
N GLU A 44 11.82 10.91 4.23
CA GLU A 44 11.50 11.42 5.57
C GLU A 44 10.76 10.37 6.41
N LEU A 45 10.82 10.52 7.73
CA LEU A 45 10.04 9.75 8.69
C LEU A 45 8.88 10.60 9.22
N GLY A 46 7.66 10.08 9.10
CA GLY A 46 6.46 10.76 9.57
C GLY A 46 5.25 9.84 9.57
N GLY A 47 4.13 10.36 10.06
CA GLY A 47 2.84 9.74 10.02
C GLY A 47 1.97 10.27 8.88
N PHE A 48 0.68 10.03 9.00
CA PHE A 48 -0.31 10.43 8.01
C PHE A 48 -0.48 11.96 7.98
N GLU A 49 -0.52 12.59 9.14
CA GLU A 49 -0.67 14.03 9.29
C GLU A 49 0.53 14.79 8.71
N GLU A 50 1.76 14.31 8.92
CA GLU A 50 2.96 14.89 8.32
C GLU A 50 2.96 14.75 6.79
N ALA A 51 2.49 13.61 6.26
CA ALA A 51 2.36 13.42 4.82
C ALA A 51 1.34 14.39 4.19
N ILE A 52 0.22 14.66 4.86
CA ILE A 52 -0.76 15.66 4.41
C ILE A 52 -0.12 17.04 4.41
N ALA A 53 0.52 17.45 5.51
CA ALA A 53 1.14 18.76 5.63
C ALA A 53 2.23 18.97 4.56
N TYR A 54 3.02 17.93 4.26
CA TYR A 54 4.01 17.96 3.18
C TYR A 54 3.36 18.23 1.81
N ILE A 55 2.26 17.56 1.49
CA ILE A 55 1.56 17.73 0.21
C ILE A 55 0.94 19.13 0.12
N GLU A 56 0.30 19.60 1.19
CA GLU A 56 -0.29 20.94 1.25
C GLU A 56 0.75 22.04 1.01
N ASP A 57 1.94 21.92 1.62
CA ASP A 57 3.04 22.86 1.43
C ASP A 57 3.65 22.77 0.02
N ALA A 58 3.92 21.55 -0.45
CA ALA A 58 4.55 21.32 -1.76
C ALA A 58 3.70 21.81 -2.93
N GLU A 59 2.38 21.63 -2.86
CA GLU A 59 1.44 22.00 -3.93
C GLU A 59 0.71 23.32 -3.64
N ASN A 60 0.92 23.92 -2.46
CA ASN A 60 0.22 25.12 -1.99
C ASN A 60 -1.31 24.99 -2.10
N ILE A 61 -1.84 23.88 -1.58
CA ILE A 61 -3.25 23.53 -1.57
C ILE A 61 -3.73 23.24 -0.14
N THR A 62 -5.05 23.10 0.02
CA THR A 62 -5.64 22.46 1.21
C THR A 62 -6.11 21.07 0.81
N ALA A 63 -5.65 20.06 1.52
CA ALA A 63 -5.93 18.66 1.23
C ALA A 63 -7.04 18.14 2.16
N ASP A 64 -8.04 17.49 1.56
CA ASP A 64 -9.07 16.75 2.28
C ASP A 64 -8.99 15.27 1.86
N PRO A 65 -8.35 14.39 2.67
CA PRO A 65 -8.13 13.00 2.30
C PRO A 65 -9.46 12.24 2.14
N VAL A 66 -9.63 11.60 0.99
CA VAL A 66 -10.80 10.76 0.70
C VAL A 66 -10.44 9.30 0.84
N TRP A 67 -11.15 8.58 1.71
CA TRP A 67 -11.06 7.13 1.82
C TRP A 67 -11.87 6.48 0.70
N LEU A 68 -11.19 5.81 -0.22
CA LEU A 68 -11.85 5.07 -1.29
C LEU A 68 -12.32 3.71 -0.77
N GLU A 69 -13.63 3.57 -0.54
CA GLU A 69 -14.23 2.25 -0.43
C GLU A 69 -14.25 1.62 -1.83
N THR A 70 -13.52 0.53 -2.01
CA THR A 70 -13.63 -0.27 -3.22
C THR A 70 -14.97 -0.99 -3.15
N GLU A 71 -15.96 -0.49 -3.89
CA GLU A 71 -17.19 -1.26 -4.12
C GLU A 71 -16.80 -2.62 -4.71
N GLU A 72 -17.31 -3.71 -4.12
CA GLU A 72 -17.10 -5.04 -4.67
C GLU A 72 -17.54 -5.03 -6.14
N SER A 73 -16.65 -5.46 -7.03
CA SER A 73 -16.99 -5.57 -8.43
C SER A 73 -18.20 -6.50 -8.59
N PHE A 74 -18.99 -6.30 -9.64
CA PHE A 74 -20.13 -7.17 -9.94
C PHE A 74 -19.77 -8.67 -9.88
N PHE A 75 -18.54 -9.04 -10.27
CA PHE A 75 -18.06 -10.41 -10.21
C PHE A 75 -17.78 -10.89 -8.78
N GLU A 76 -17.29 -10.02 -7.90
CA GLU A 76 -17.12 -10.34 -6.47
C GLU A 76 -18.48 -10.52 -5.79
N GLN A 77 -19.45 -9.68 -6.13
CA GLN A 77 -20.83 -9.83 -5.67
C GLN A 77 -21.48 -11.14 -6.18
N LEU A 78 -21.23 -11.52 -7.43
CA LEU A 78 -21.69 -12.81 -7.96
C LEU A 78 -20.97 -14.01 -7.32
N ALA A 79 -19.66 -13.90 -7.10
CA ALA A 79 -18.87 -14.94 -6.47
C ALA A 79 -19.29 -15.14 -5.00
N SER A 80 -19.54 -14.06 -4.26
CA SER A 80 -20.03 -14.10 -2.87
C SER A 80 -21.47 -14.63 -2.79
N LEU A 81 -22.32 -14.31 -3.77
CA LEU A 81 -23.63 -14.94 -3.93
C LEU A 81 -23.50 -16.45 -4.14
N GLN A 82 -22.64 -16.90 -5.05
CA GLN A 82 -22.45 -18.33 -5.37
C GLN A 82 -21.86 -19.13 -4.19
N VAL A 83 -21.01 -18.50 -3.38
CA VAL A 83 -20.51 -19.07 -2.11
C VAL A 83 -21.63 -19.16 -1.07
N THR A 84 -22.53 -18.17 -1.00
CA THR A 84 -23.66 -18.14 -0.07
C THR A 84 -24.73 -19.20 -0.38
N ILE A 85 -24.94 -19.57 -1.65
CA ILE A 85 -25.88 -20.66 -2.03
C ILE A 85 -25.40 -22.04 -1.59
N ASN A 86 -24.09 -22.22 -1.35
CA ASN A 86 -23.48 -23.50 -0.96
C ASN A 86 -23.12 -23.59 0.54
N ALA A 87 -23.28 -22.50 1.30
CA ALA A 87 -23.11 -22.53 2.75
C ALA A 87 -24.41 -23.02 3.42
N PRO A 88 -24.35 -23.92 4.42
CA PRO A 88 -25.52 -24.23 5.23
C PRO A 88 -26.02 -22.95 5.89
N ILE A 89 -27.32 -22.67 5.74
CA ILE A 89 -27.98 -21.49 6.31
C ILE A 89 -27.71 -21.47 7.83
N PRO A 90 -27.04 -20.43 8.38
CA PRO A 90 -26.90 -20.31 9.82
C PRO A 90 -28.27 -20.03 10.43
N GLU A 91 -28.75 -20.96 11.26
CA GLU A 91 -29.99 -20.83 12.04
C GLU A 91 -29.82 -19.78 13.14
N THR A 92 -29.83 -18.48 12.81
CA THR A 92 -30.03 -17.46 13.86
C THR A 92 -30.93 -16.34 13.34
N GLY A 93 -32.06 -16.19 14.05
CA GLY A 93 -33.19 -15.37 13.68
C GLY A 93 -32.89 -13.88 13.70
N LEU A 94 -33.34 -13.21 12.63
CA LEU A 94 -33.44 -11.77 12.53
C LEU A 94 -34.54 -11.27 13.48
N GLN A 95 -34.14 -10.72 14.63
CA GLN A 95 -35.04 -9.90 15.46
C GLN A 95 -35.15 -8.53 14.80
N ILE A 96 -36.23 -8.30 14.06
CA ILE A 96 -36.60 -6.96 13.60
C ILE A 96 -37.08 -6.20 14.84
N LYS A 97 -36.29 -5.23 15.30
CA LYS A 97 -36.68 -4.29 16.35
C LYS A 97 -37.51 -3.18 15.70
N THR A 98 -38.80 -3.14 16.04
CA THR A 98 -39.70 -2.00 15.77
C THR A 98 -39.28 -0.78 16.57
#